data_AF-G0TR48-F1
#
_entry.id   AF-G0TR48-F1
#
_cell.length_a   1.000
_cell.length_b   1.000
_cell.length_c   1.000
_cell.angle_alpha   90.00
_cell.angle_beta   90.00
_cell.angle_gamma   90.00
#
_symmetry.space_group_name_H-M   'P 1'
#
loop_
_entity.id
_entity.type
_entity.pdbx_description
1 polymer ?
#
loop_
_entity_poly.entity_id
_entity_poly.type
_entity_poly.pdbx_seq_one_letter_code
_entity_poly.pdbx_strand_id
1 'polypeptide(L)'
;MILRTLALLNRPKGPQGLRPGKEYRLTVPYRSEVTMLRLANNKAFNCNIRELYKKPLLMSNIKSIPRDLGEIPRNYVLKLLFFHQPARLVDLWTICKEYDDVPLDSAKHLRLVLKIAKLQRWVYAEKNQTNNLYYYYIHQSRMREVQEMVRVSDIRKREEESLQVENEQALLREKQQRDQVALDEKIVALQNILISNIAQIREFDPAYVCEKQYVTEGGVVNVVWGFEANTSDGNGNRNAAH
;
A
#
# COMPACT_ATOMS: atom_id res chain seq x y z
N MET A 1 37.19 9.70 -59.73
CA MET A 1 36.21 8.63 -59.43
C MET A 1 35.86 8.47 -57.94
N ILE A 2 36.43 9.24 -57.01
CA ILE A 2 36.25 9.05 -55.55
C ILE A 2 35.04 9.83 -54.97
N LEU A 3 34.60 10.90 -55.64
CA LEU A 3 33.47 11.71 -55.17
C LEU A 3 32.08 11.06 -55.40
N ARG A 4 31.98 10.06 -56.28
CA ARG A 4 30.71 9.36 -56.56
C ARG A 4 30.43 8.20 -55.60
N THR A 5 31.43 7.68 -54.90
CA THR A 5 31.29 6.56 -53.96
C THR A 5 30.85 7.01 -52.56
N LEU A 6 31.21 8.23 -52.13
CA LEU A 6 30.78 8.79 -50.84
C LEU A 6 29.28 9.14 -50.80
N ALA A 7 28.67 9.46 -51.95
CA ALA A 7 27.22 9.71 -52.04
C ALA A 7 26.36 8.45 -51.84
N LEU A 8 26.93 7.26 -51.99
CA LEU A 8 26.24 5.98 -51.81
C LEU A 8 26.34 5.43 -50.37
N LEU A 9 27.26 5.94 -49.57
CA LEU A 9 27.45 5.55 -48.16
C LEU A 9 26.58 6.39 -47.19
N ASN A 10 26.08 7.55 -47.62
CA ASN A 10 25.12 8.38 -46.88
C ASN A 10 23.65 8.04 -47.21
N ARG A 11 23.34 6.78 -47.53
CA ARG A 11 21.94 6.36 -47.68
C ARG A 11 21.29 6.17 -46.31
N PRO A 12 20.30 6.98 -45.90
CA PRO A 12 19.36 6.53 -44.89
C PRO A 12 18.66 5.27 -45.43
N LYS A 13 18.56 4.22 -44.61
CA LYS A 13 18.01 2.90 -44.97
C LYS A 13 16.53 2.95 -45.40
N GLY A 14 16.24 3.47 -46.60
CA GLY A 14 14.91 3.45 -47.22
C GLY A 14 14.88 4.20 -48.56
N PRO A 15 14.10 3.72 -49.57
CA PRO A 15 14.07 4.32 -50.91
C PRO A 15 13.52 5.76 -50.88
N GLN A 16 14.23 6.66 -51.57
CA GLN A 16 13.78 8.03 -51.81
C GLN A 16 12.59 8.01 -52.79
N GLY A 17 11.44 8.55 -52.37
CA GLY A 17 10.25 8.70 -53.22
C GLY A 17 8.97 8.09 -52.66
N LEU A 18 9.05 7.15 -51.70
CA LEU A 18 7.92 6.59 -50.96
C LEU A 18 7.88 7.09 -49.51
N ARG A 19 8.15 8.38 -49.28
CA ARG A 19 7.83 9.01 -47.99
C ARG A 19 6.45 9.64 -48.12
N PRO A 20 5.36 9.01 -47.65
CA PRO A 20 4.12 9.75 -47.44
C PRO A 20 4.48 10.83 -46.43
N GLY A 21 4.37 12.10 -46.81
CA GLY A 21 4.82 13.26 -46.04
C GLY A 21 4.03 13.51 -44.74
N LYS A 22 3.88 12.49 -43.88
CA LYS A 22 3.03 12.56 -42.69
C LYS A 22 3.74 12.26 -41.36
N GLU A 23 4.78 11.40 -41.28
CA GLU A 23 5.70 11.35 -40.11
C GLU A 23 6.86 10.37 -40.35
N TYR A 24 8.12 10.76 -40.09
CA TYR A 24 9.28 9.85 -40.21
C TYR A 24 9.13 8.59 -39.35
N ARG A 25 8.57 8.75 -38.15
CA ARG A 25 8.38 7.67 -37.17
C ARG A 25 7.52 6.51 -37.68
N LEU A 26 6.63 6.78 -38.62
CA LEU A 26 5.73 5.78 -39.22
C LEU A 26 6.40 5.00 -40.36
N THR A 27 7.48 5.55 -40.92
CA THR A 27 8.27 4.98 -42.02
C THR A 27 9.43 4.11 -41.55
N VAL A 28 9.72 4.09 -40.24
CA VAL A 28 10.75 3.22 -39.67
C VAL A 28 10.27 1.75 -39.75
N PRO A 29 11.11 0.81 -40.22
CA PRO A 29 10.71 -0.60 -40.38
C PRO A 29 10.30 -1.26 -39.07
N TYR A 30 10.97 -0.91 -37.96
CA TYR A 30 10.58 -1.30 -36.61
C TYR A 30 10.02 -0.09 -35.88
N ARG A 31 8.72 -0.12 -35.60
CA ARG A 31 8.02 0.96 -34.91
C ARG A 31 8.28 0.86 -33.41
N SER A 32 8.61 1.98 -32.79
CA SER A 32 8.68 2.07 -31.33
C SER A 32 7.30 1.83 -30.70
N GLU A 33 7.27 1.30 -29.48
CA GLU A 33 6.02 1.10 -28.73
C GLU A 33 5.23 2.41 -28.55
N VAL A 34 5.93 3.51 -28.26
CA VAL A 34 5.33 4.84 -28.16
C VAL A 34 4.64 5.26 -29.47
N THR A 35 5.22 4.91 -30.62
CA THR A 35 4.58 5.17 -31.92
C THR A 35 3.39 4.26 -32.18
N MET A 36 3.41 3.01 -31.69
CA MET A 36 2.26 2.11 -31.77
C MET A 36 1.10 2.61 -30.89
N LEU A 37 1.38 3.05 -29.65
CA LEU A 37 0.40 3.65 -28.74
C LEU A 37 -0.20 4.96 -29.28
N ARG A 38 0.56 5.74 -30.05
CA ARG A 38 0.06 6.97 -30.70
C ARG A 38 -0.91 6.66 -31.85
N LEU A 39 -0.73 5.52 -32.51
CA LEU A 39 -1.61 5.07 -33.59
C LEU A 39 -2.86 4.36 -33.08
N ALA A 40 -2.80 3.79 -31.87
CA ALA A 40 -3.89 3.09 -31.21
C ALA A 40 -5.01 4.05 -30.75
N ASN A 41 -5.69 4.65 -31.73
CA ASN A 41 -6.72 5.68 -31.54
C ASN A 41 -8.16 5.12 -31.66
N ASN A 42 -8.31 3.83 -31.37
CA ASN A 42 -9.59 3.15 -31.33
C ASN A 42 -10.32 3.55 -30.05
N LYS A 43 -11.63 3.79 -30.16
CA LYS A 43 -12.48 4.10 -28.99
C LYS A 43 -12.76 2.82 -28.22
N ALA A 44 -11.83 2.42 -27.37
CA ALA A 44 -11.92 1.23 -26.54
C ALA A 44 -11.58 1.56 -25.09
N PHE A 45 -11.85 0.62 -24.18
CA PHE A 45 -11.36 0.73 -22.81
C PHE A 45 -9.82 0.80 -22.80
N ASN A 46 -9.25 1.62 -21.90
CA ASN A 46 -7.80 1.82 -21.75
C ASN A 46 -7.07 2.25 -23.04
N CYS A 47 -7.73 3.06 -23.88
CA CYS A 47 -7.12 3.65 -25.07
C CYS A 47 -6.30 4.91 -24.75
N ASN A 48 -5.54 5.39 -25.73
CA ASN A 48 -4.74 6.61 -25.58
C ASN A 48 -5.62 7.88 -25.55
N ILE A 49 -6.03 8.29 -24.34
CA ILE A 49 -6.90 9.44 -24.11
C ILE A 49 -6.32 10.73 -24.71
N ARG A 50 -4.99 10.90 -24.67
CA ARG A 50 -4.33 12.12 -25.20
C ARG A 50 -4.58 12.29 -26.70
N GLU A 51 -4.44 11.22 -27.47
CA GLU A 51 -4.63 11.28 -28.92
C GLU A 51 -6.12 11.35 -29.29
N LEU A 52 -6.99 10.72 -28.51
CA LEU A 52 -8.43 10.91 -28.67
C LEU A 52 -8.88 12.34 -28.36
N TYR A 53 -8.30 12.98 -27.34
CA TYR A 53 -8.63 14.37 -26.97
C TYR A 53 -8.19 15.40 -28.02
N LYS A 54 -7.18 15.09 -28.84
CA LYS A 54 -6.79 15.93 -29.99
C LYS A 54 -7.82 15.90 -31.12
N LYS A 55 -8.62 14.83 -31.24
CA LYS A 55 -9.67 14.74 -32.24
C LYS A 55 -10.84 15.67 -31.84
N PRO A 56 -11.62 16.19 -32.81
CA PRO A 56 -12.82 16.96 -32.51
C PRO A 56 -13.76 16.21 -31.57
N LEU A 57 -14.45 16.93 -30.68
CA LEU A 57 -15.33 16.36 -29.66
C LEU A 57 -16.42 15.43 -30.25
N LEU A 58 -16.98 15.81 -31.40
CA LEU A 58 -17.94 15.00 -32.17
C LEU A 58 -17.37 13.64 -32.55
N MET A 59 -16.06 13.58 -32.83
CA MET A 59 -15.36 12.36 -33.21
C MET A 59 -14.80 11.59 -32.01
N SER A 60 -14.44 12.21 -30.90
CA SER A 60 -13.84 11.51 -29.74
C SER A 60 -14.86 11.00 -28.73
N ASN A 61 -16.00 11.68 -28.60
CA ASN A 61 -17.04 11.43 -27.58
C ASN A 61 -16.51 11.41 -26.12
N ILE A 62 -15.40 12.11 -25.85
CA ILE A 62 -14.89 12.27 -24.49
C ILE A 62 -15.77 13.29 -23.75
N LYS A 63 -16.43 12.87 -22.68
CA LYS A 63 -17.24 13.75 -21.84
C LYS A 63 -16.36 14.56 -20.88
N SER A 64 -16.95 15.57 -20.23
CA SER A 64 -16.27 16.31 -19.18
C SER A 64 -15.86 15.38 -18.04
N ILE A 65 -14.65 15.58 -17.51
CA ILE A 65 -14.14 14.83 -16.35
C ILE A 65 -15.06 15.08 -15.15
N PRO A 66 -15.71 14.05 -14.57
CA PRO A 66 -16.48 14.20 -13.35
C PRO A 66 -15.52 14.53 -12.21
N ARG A 67 -15.75 15.66 -11.53
CA ARG A 67 -14.96 16.06 -10.35
C ARG A 67 -15.90 16.08 -9.16
N ASP A 68 -15.48 15.48 -8.06
CA ASP A 68 -16.25 15.49 -6.82
C ASP A 68 -16.14 16.86 -6.14
N LEU A 69 -17.25 17.58 -6.01
CA LEU A 69 -17.27 18.89 -5.36
C LEU A 69 -18.01 18.84 -4.01
N GLY A 70 -18.13 17.63 -3.45
CA GLY A 70 -18.81 17.36 -2.20
C GLY A 70 -18.04 17.78 -0.95
N GLU A 71 -18.48 17.21 0.16
CA GLU A 71 -18.00 17.61 1.49
C GLU A 71 -16.61 17.06 1.81
N ILE A 72 -16.26 15.87 1.29
CA ILE A 72 -14.96 15.22 1.52
C ILE A 72 -13.81 16.13 1.04
N PRO A 73 -13.73 16.51 -0.25
CA PRO A 73 -12.66 17.40 -0.72
C PRO A 73 -12.76 18.80 -0.10
N ARG A 74 -13.97 19.30 0.18
CA ARG A 74 -14.15 20.59 0.87
C ARG A 74 -13.52 20.56 2.26
N ASN A 75 -13.88 19.59 3.09
CA ASN A 75 -13.43 19.48 4.47
C ASN A 75 -11.92 19.23 4.52
N TYR A 76 -11.37 18.43 3.60
CA TYR A 76 -9.93 18.23 3.46
C TYR A 76 -9.20 19.58 3.20
N VAL A 77 -9.66 20.35 2.21
CA VAL A 77 -9.07 21.65 1.87
C VAL A 77 -9.21 22.65 3.02
N LEU A 78 -10.34 22.66 3.74
CA LEU A 78 -10.54 23.55 4.89
C LEU A 78 -9.58 23.23 6.05
N LYS A 79 -9.33 21.94 6.32
CA LYS A 79 -8.36 21.52 7.34
C LYS A 79 -6.95 21.97 6.99
N LEU A 80 -6.52 21.77 5.74
CA LEU A 80 -5.21 22.26 5.28
C LEU A 80 -5.12 23.78 5.32
N LEU A 81 -6.16 24.48 4.84
CA LEU A 81 -6.18 25.93 4.83
C LEU A 81 -6.11 26.50 6.25
N PHE A 82 -6.69 25.82 7.24
CA PHE A 82 -6.63 26.24 8.65
C PHE A 82 -5.20 26.29 9.19
N PHE A 83 -4.34 25.33 8.83
CA PHE A 83 -2.94 25.31 9.28
C PHE A 83 -2.05 26.31 8.54
N HIS A 84 -2.37 26.61 7.28
CA HIS A 84 -1.53 27.41 6.39
C HIS A 84 -2.13 28.78 6.05
N GLN A 85 -3.08 29.27 6.83
CA GLN A 85 -3.71 30.56 6.58
C GLN A 85 -2.72 31.71 6.86
N PRO A 86 -2.51 32.66 5.91
CA PRO A 86 -3.10 32.74 4.57
C PRO A 86 -2.31 31.98 3.48
N ALA A 87 -3.02 31.24 2.63
CA ALA A 87 -2.40 30.46 1.54
C ALA A 87 -2.81 30.96 0.15
N ARG A 88 -1.88 30.92 -0.81
CA ARG A 88 -2.19 31.07 -2.25
C ARG A 88 -2.68 29.75 -2.84
N LEU A 89 -3.37 29.81 -3.97
CA LEU A 89 -3.84 28.59 -4.66
C LEU A 89 -2.70 27.63 -5.02
N VAL A 90 -1.57 28.17 -5.49
CA VAL A 90 -0.40 27.37 -5.92
C VAL A 90 0.30 26.74 -4.72
N ASP A 91 0.49 27.51 -3.65
CA ASP A 91 1.12 27.02 -2.42
C ASP A 91 0.25 25.94 -1.78
N LEU A 92 -1.06 26.18 -1.68
CA LEU A 92 -2.02 25.22 -1.14
C LEU A 92 -2.05 23.93 -1.97
N TRP A 93 -1.95 24.03 -3.31
CA TRP A 93 -1.85 22.84 -4.16
C TRP A 93 -0.54 22.08 -3.97
N THR A 94 0.55 22.78 -3.70
CA THR A 94 1.86 22.17 -3.45
C THR A 94 1.82 21.41 -2.12
N ILE A 95 1.26 22.02 -1.08
CA ILE A 95 1.00 21.37 0.21
C ILE A 95 0.08 20.16 0.05
N CYS A 96 -1.01 20.29 -0.70
CA CYS A 96 -1.88 19.14 -1.00
C CYS A 96 -1.11 17.96 -1.57
N LYS A 97 -0.14 18.19 -2.46
CA LYS A 97 0.66 17.11 -3.07
C LYS A 97 1.67 16.45 -2.14
N GLU A 98 2.02 17.09 -1.03
CA GLU A 98 2.95 16.53 -0.05
C GLU A 98 2.30 15.45 0.82
N TYR A 99 0.97 15.44 0.91
CA TYR A 99 0.22 14.38 1.58
C TYR A 99 -0.11 13.24 0.61
N ASP A 100 -0.16 12.01 1.12
CA ASP A 100 -0.45 10.82 0.30
C ASP A 100 -1.96 10.66 0.01
N ASP A 101 -2.83 10.87 1.00
CA ASP A 101 -4.28 10.64 0.89
C ASP A 101 -5.05 11.89 0.42
N VAL A 102 -4.84 12.30 -0.82
CA VAL A 102 -5.39 13.54 -1.37
C VAL A 102 -6.66 13.25 -2.19
N PRO A 103 -7.85 13.75 -1.78
CA PRO A 103 -9.09 13.55 -2.52
C PRO A 103 -9.21 14.46 -3.78
N LEU A 104 -8.09 15.02 -4.26
CA LEU A 104 -8.05 16.03 -5.32
C LEU A 104 -7.15 15.61 -6.49
N ASP A 105 -7.75 15.40 -7.66
CA ASP A 105 -6.98 15.00 -8.86
C ASP A 105 -6.04 16.08 -9.42
N SER A 106 -6.36 17.37 -9.24
CA SER A 106 -5.63 18.47 -9.91
C SER A 106 -5.85 19.84 -9.26
N ALA A 107 -4.96 20.80 -9.55
CA ALA A 107 -5.14 22.20 -9.13
C ALA A 107 -6.46 22.83 -9.65
N LYS A 108 -6.97 22.37 -10.79
CA LYS A 108 -8.29 22.79 -11.30
C LYS A 108 -9.42 22.27 -10.42
N HIS A 109 -9.27 21.04 -9.91
CA HIS A 109 -10.21 20.47 -8.95
C HIS A 109 -10.20 21.28 -7.64
N LEU A 110 -9.03 21.55 -7.06
CA LEU A 110 -8.88 22.44 -5.89
C LEU A 110 -9.54 23.80 -6.10
N ARG A 111 -9.33 24.44 -7.26
CA ARG A 111 -9.94 25.73 -7.59
C ARG A 111 -11.48 25.66 -7.60
N LEU A 112 -12.06 24.58 -8.11
CA LEU A 112 -13.52 24.40 -8.14
C LEU A 112 -14.09 24.18 -6.73
N VAL A 113 -13.40 23.40 -5.90
CA VAL A 113 -13.74 23.20 -4.48
C VAL A 113 -13.71 24.54 -3.75
N LEU A 114 -12.64 25.32 -3.88
CA LEU A 114 -12.54 26.66 -3.29
C LEU A 114 -13.59 27.63 -3.84
N LYS A 115 -13.98 27.51 -5.12
CA LYS A 115 -15.05 28.33 -5.70
C LYS A 115 -16.39 28.04 -5.01
N ILE A 116 -16.73 26.77 -4.80
CA ILE A 116 -17.98 26.37 -4.12
C ILE A 116 -17.92 26.73 -2.63
N ALA A 117 -16.78 26.49 -1.97
CA ALA A 117 -16.56 26.89 -0.59
C ALA A 117 -16.74 28.41 -0.40
N LYS A 118 -16.30 29.22 -1.38
CA LYS A 118 -16.54 30.66 -1.40
C LYS A 118 -18.02 31.02 -1.55
N LEU A 119 -18.75 30.34 -2.44
CA LEU A 119 -20.21 30.54 -2.60
C LEU A 119 -20.97 30.20 -1.31
N GLN A 120 -20.52 29.17 -0.60
CA GLN A 120 -21.08 28.73 0.68
C GLN A 120 -20.57 29.54 1.90
N ARG A 121 -19.76 30.58 1.69
CA ARG A 121 -19.17 31.43 2.75
C ARG A 121 -18.28 30.69 3.76
N TRP A 122 -17.62 29.61 3.35
CA TRP A 122 -16.59 28.96 4.16
C TRP A 122 -15.25 29.67 4.05
N VAL A 123 -14.90 30.06 2.83
CA VAL A 123 -13.61 30.68 2.49
C VAL A 123 -13.88 31.99 1.78
N TYR A 124 -13.08 33.01 2.05
CA TYR A 124 -13.04 34.21 1.22
C TYR A 124 -11.64 34.39 0.64
N ALA A 125 -11.56 35.12 -0.47
CA ALA A 125 -10.31 35.41 -1.14
C ALA A 125 -10.07 36.91 -1.05
N GLU A 126 -8.94 37.30 -0.48
CA GLU A 126 -8.54 38.69 -0.33
C GLU A 126 -7.33 38.97 -1.23
N LYS A 127 -7.36 40.14 -1.87
CA LYS A 127 -6.31 40.56 -2.80
C LYS A 127 -5.29 41.39 -2.04
N ASN A 128 -4.07 40.90 -1.94
CA ASN A 128 -3.00 41.64 -1.31
C ASN A 128 -2.56 42.80 -2.22
N GLN A 129 -2.48 44.02 -1.67
CA GLN A 129 -2.10 45.22 -2.40
C GLN A 129 -0.64 45.20 -2.86
N THR A 130 0.26 44.62 -2.06
CA THR A 130 1.71 44.60 -2.34
C THR A 130 2.07 43.73 -3.54
N ASN A 131 1.61 42.49 -3.55
CA ASN A 131 1.97 41.50 -4.58
C ASN A 131 0.87 41.32 -5.65
N ASN A 132 -0.28 41.98 -5.52
CA ASN A 132 -1.43 41.84 -6.44
C ASN A 132 -1.97 40.39 -6.55
N LEU A 133 -1.65 39.54 -5.56
CA LEU A 133 -2.04 38.12 -5.51
C LEU A 133 -3.24 37.89 -4.60
N TYR A 134 -4.00 36.82 -4.88
CA TYR A 134 -5.11 36.39 -4.05
C TYR A 134 -4.66 35.37 -3.00
N TYR A 135 -5.03 35.65 -1.76
CA TYR A 135 -4.84 34.77 -0.61
C TYR A 135 -6.20 34.30 -0.12
N TYR A 136 -6.26 33.03 0.28
CA TYR A 136 -7.46 32.42 0.81
C TYR A 136 -7.44 32.43 2.34
N TYR A 137 -8.59 32.79 2.91
CA TYR A 137 -8.82 32.90 4.34
C TYR A 137 -10.11 32.15 4.69
N ILE A 138 -10.13 31.49 5.85
CA ILE A 138 -11.37 30.92 6.39
C ILE A 138 -12.25 32.06 6.90
N HIS A 139 -13.53 32.00 6.58
CA HIS A 139 -14.50 32.99 7.04
C HIS A 139 -14.70 32.89 8.56
N GLN A 140 -14.65 34.03 9.25
CA GLN A 140 -14.73 34.11 10.71
C GLN A 140 -15.96 33.40 11.31
N SER A 141 -17.11 33.44 10.61
CA SER A 141 -18.35 32.80 11.09
C SER A 141 -18.29 31.28 11.13
N ARG A 142 -17.40 30.66 10.35
CA ARG A 142 -17.25 29.19 10.22
C ARG A 142 -15.96 28.69 10.87
N MET A 143 -15.18 29.58 11.50
CA MET A 143 -13.89 29.22 12.08
C MET A 143 -14.02 28.15 13.17
N ARG A 144 -15.02 28.27 14.05
CA ARG A 144 -15.27 27.29 15.13
C ARG A 144 -15.58 25.90 14.58
N GLU A 145 -16.38 25.83 13.54
CA GLU A 145 -16.75 24.58 12.87
C GLU A 145 -15.52 23.92 12.23
N VAL A 146 -14.62 24.69 11.62
CA VAL A 146 -13.35 24.15 11.09
C VAL A 146 -12.43 23.65 12.20
N GLN A 147 -12.32 24.38 13.31
CA GLN A 147 -11.55 23.94 14.47
C GLN A 147 -12.06 22.62 15.04
N GLU A 148 -13.39 22.46 15.14
CA GLU A 148 -14.01 21.21 15.57
C GLU A 148 -13.74 20.08 14.57
N MET A 149 -13.85 20.35 13.27
CA MET A 149 -13.53 19.36 12.23
C MET A 149 -12.09 18.85 12.29
N VAL A 150 -11.13 19.74 12.61
CA VAL A 150 -9.72 19.37 12.79
C VAL A 150 -9.54 18.50 14.03
N ARG A 151 -10.11 18.92 15.18
CA ARG A 151 -10.05 18.15 16.43
C ARG A 151 -10.66 16.76 16.29
N VAL A 152 -11.81 16.64 15.63
CA VAL A 152 -12.46 15.35 15.37
C VAL A 152 -11.58 14.45 14.50
N SER A 153 -10.88 14.99 13.49
CA SER A 153 -9.91 14.15 12.76
C SER A 153 -8.73 13.71 13.61
N ASP A 154 -8.22 14.57 14.48
CA ASP A 154 -7.07 14.21 15.31
C ASP A 154 -7.45 13.14 16.34
N ILE A 155 -8.67 13.20 16.89
CA ILE A 155 -9.22 12.16 17.75
C ILE A 155 -9.34 10.84 16.99
N ARG A 156 -9.95 10.85 15.79
CA ARG A 156 -10.07 9.64 14.97
C ARG A 156 -8.73 9.02 14.60
N LYS A 157 -7.73 9.84 14.27
CA LYS A 157 -6.37 9.35 14.01
C LYS A 157 -5.77 8.66 15.23
N ARG A 158 -5.94 9.23 16.42
CA ARG A 158 -5.47 8.59 17.66
C ARG A 158 -6.22 7.29 17.97
N GLU A 159 -7.51 7.24 17.69
CA GLU A 159 -8.31 6.01 17.81
C GLU A 159 -7.82 4.94 16.84
N GLU A 160 -7.60 5.29 15.57
CA GLU A 160 -7.06 4.39 14.54
C GLU A 160 -5.66 3.87 14.92
N GLU A 161 -4.77 4.74 15.39
CA GLU A 161 -3.45 4.37 15.91
C GLU A 161 -3.55 3.41 17.11
N SER A 162 -4.46 3.68 18.04
CA SER A 162 -4.67 2.80 19.20
C SER A 162 -5.18 1.41 18.79
N LEU A 163 -6.11 1.35 17.83
CA LEU A 163 -6.62 0.09 17.30
C LEU A 163 -5.56 -0.68 16.51
N GLN A 164 -4.67 0.02 15.79
CA GLN A 164 -3.53 -0.61 15.13
C GLN A 164 -2.60 -1.28 16.14
N VAL A 165 -2.25 -0.59 17.23
CA VAL A 165 -1.42 -1.17 18.29
C VAL A 165 -2.08 -2.39 18.95
N GLU A 166 -3.39 -2.33 19.21
CA GLU A 166 -4.12 -3.48 19.77
C GLU A 166 -4.15 -4.67 18.82
N ASN A 167 -4.37 -4.42 17.52
CA ASN A 167 -4.37 -5.46 16.49
C ASN A 167 -2.98 -6.08 16.31
N GLU A 168 -1.92 -5.29 16.35
CA GLU A 168 -0.54 -5.78 16.30
C GLU A 168 -0.23 -6.68 17.50
N GLN A 169 -0.64 -6.28 18.71
CA GLN A 169 -0.50 -7.10 19.90
C GLN A 169 -1.34 -8.39 19.84
N ALA A 170 -2.54 -8.33 19.26
CA ALA A 170 -3.37 -9.51 19.04
C ALA A 170 -2.69 -10.47 18.05
N LEU A 171 -2.14 -9.95 16.95
CA LEU A 171 -1.43 -10.74 15.94
C LEU A 171 -0.16 -11.39 16.51
N LEU A 172 0.59 -10.66 17.36
CA LEU A 172 1.73 -11.23 18.07
C LEU A 172 1.33 -12.38 19.01
N ARG A 173 0.23 -12.23 19.74
CA ARG A 173 -0.31 -13.31 20.60
C ARG A 173 -0.77 -14.51 19.78
N GLU A 174 -1.47 -14.28 18.67
CA GLU A 174 -1.91 -15.35 17.76
C GLU A 174 -0.69 -16.07 17.15
N LYS A 175 0.35 -15.34 16.78
CA LYS A 175 1.60 -15.92 16.27
C LYS A 175 2.29 -16.78 17.34
N GLN A 176 2.39 -16.30 18.58
CA GLN A 176 2.96 -17.08 19.68
C GLN A 176 2.16 -18.37 19.95
N GLN A 177 0.83 -18.30 19.89
CA GLN A 177 -0.03 -19.48 20.03
C GLN A 177 0.17 -20.46 18.88
N ARG A 178 0.25 -19.99 17.63
CA ARG A 178 0.57 -20.85 16.48
C ARG A 178 1.94 -21.50 16.62
N ASP A 179 2.94 -20.77 17.09
CA ASP A 179 4.29 -21.30 17.29
C ASP A 179 4.30 -22.39 18.38
N GLN A 180 3.53 -22.22 19.46
CA GLN A 180 3.35 -23.24 20.49
C GLN A 180 2.67 -24.49 19.95
N VAL A 181 1.55 -24.34 19.23
CA VAL A 181 0.85 -25.49 18.61
C VAL A 181 1.76 -26.22 17.62
N ALA A 182 2.51 -25.48 16.80
CA ALA A 182 3.46 -26.08 15.86
C ALA A 182 4.63 -26.81 16.56
N LEU A 183 5.03 -26.38 17.76
CA LEU A 183 6.01 -27.12 18.57
C LEU A 183 5.41 -28.41 19.13
N ASP A 184 4.19 -28.36 19.65
CA ASP A 184 3.50 -29.55 20.17
C ASP A 184 3.27 -30.60 19.07
N GLU A 185 2.83 -30.17 17.88
CA GLU A 185 2.69 -31.05 16.71
C GLU A 185 4.02 -31.71 16.32
N LYS A 186 5.14 -30.96 16.37
CA LYS A 186 6.47 -31.51 16.11
C LYS A 186 6.89 -32.51 17.18
N ILE A 187 6.61 -32.26 18.45
CA ILE A 187 6.92 -33.18 19.54
C ILE A 187 6.16 -34.49 19.33
N VAL A 188 4.87 -34.43 19.04
CA VAL A 188 4.04 -35.62 18.75
C VAL A 188 4.54 -36.37 17.52
N ALA A 189 4.91 -35.66 16.45
CA ALA A 189 5.48 -36.28 15.25
C ALA A 189 6.80 -37.00 15.55
N LEU A 190 7.70 -36.39 16.32
CA LEU A 190 8.98 -36.99 16.72
C LEU A 190 8.76 -38.20 17.64
N GLN A 191 7.79 -38.16 18.54
CA GLN A 191 7.42 -39.31 19.38
C GLN A 191 6.90 -40.48 18.52
N ASN A 192 6.04 -40.20 17.54
CA ASN A 192 5.55 -41.23 16.62
C ASN A 192 6.68 -41.87 15.80
N ILE A 193 7.63 -41.06 15.32
CA ILE A 193 8.83 -41.56 14.62
C ILE A 193 9.69 -42.41 15.56
N LEU A 194 9.89 -41.98 16.81
CA LEU A 194 10.63 -42.74 17.81
C LEU A 194 10.01 -44.12 18.04
N ILE A 195 8.68 -44.18 18.26
CA ILE A 195 7.95 -45.44 18.44
C ILE A 195 8.09 -46.35 17.21
N SER A 196 7.92 -45.80 16.00
CA SER A 196 8.09 -46.55 14.75
C SER A 196 9.50 -47.12 14.60
N ASN A 197 10.53 -46.32 14.91
CA ASN A 197 11.92 -46.75 14.79
C ASN A 197 12.25 -47.85 15.81
N ILE A 198 11.74 -47.73 17.04
CA ILE A 198 11.92 -48.77 18.07
C ILE A 198 11.22 -50.08 17.66
N ALA A 199 10.01 -49.99 17.08
CA ALA A 199 9.31 -51.16 16.57
C ALA A 199 10.13 -51.87 15.48
N GLN A 200 10.70 -51.12 14.53
CA GLN A 200 11.58 -51.68 13.50
C GLN A 200 12.85 -52.31 14.10
N ILE A 201 13.53 -51.64 15.02
CA ILE A 201 14.76 -52.19 15.65
C ILE A 201 14.44 -53.46 16.43
N ARG A 202 13.29 -53.53 17.11
CA ARG A 202 12.86 -54.71 17.87
C ARG A 202 12.70 -55.96 16.99
N GLU A 203 12.33 -55.81 15.73
CA GLU A 203 12.24 -56.94 14.78
C GLU A 203 13.61 -57.55 14.46
N PHE A 204 14.69 -56.74 14.52
CA PHE A 204 16.06 -57.18 14.22
C PHE A 204 16.84 -57.58 15.48
N ASP A 205 16.79 -56.77 16.53
CA ASP A 205 17.49 -56.99 17.80
C ASP A 205 16.62 -56.56 18.99
N PRO A 206 15.87 -57.51 19.59
CA PRO A 206 15.00 -57.22 20.71
C PRO A 206 15.75 -56.93 22.01
N ALA A 207 16.99 -57.43 22.17
CA ALA A 207 17.77 -57.22 23.40
C ALA A 207 18.21 -55.76 23.52
N TYR A 208 18.65 -55.16 22.40
CA TYR A 208 19.03 -53.75 22.33
C TYR A 208 17.90 -52.78 22.72
N VAL A 209 16.64 -53.15 22.45
CA VAL A 209 15.46 -52.32 22.78
C VAL A 209 15.11 -52.42 24.26
N CYS A 210 15.19 -53.61 24.86
CA CYS A 210 14.89 -53.83 26.27
C CYS A 210 15.90 -53.18 27.22
N GLU A 211 17.12 -52.88 26.75
CA GLU A 211 18.14 -52.16 27.53
C GLU A 211 17.89 -50.65 27.65
N LYS A 212 16.94 -50.08 26.88
CA LYS A 212 16.68 -48.63 26.88
C LYS A 212 15.78 -48.23 28.05
N GLN A 213 16.20 -47.18 28.76
CA GLN A 213 15.55 -46.67 29.99
C GLN A 213 14.11 -46.18 29.82
N TYR A 214 13.70 -45.86 28.59
CA TYR A 214 12.35 -45.40 28.25
C TYR A 214 11.45 -46.52 27.71
N VAL A 215 11.87 -47.79 27.82
CA VAL A 215 11.08 -48.96 27.43
C VAL A 215 10.71 -49.74 28.70
N THR A 216 9.42 -50.02 28.88
CA THR A 216 8.91 -50.79 30.02
C THR A 216 9.35 -52.26 29.93
N GLU A 217 9.30 -52.98 31.06
CA GLU A 217 9.64 -54.42 31.12
C GLU A 217 8.80 -55.30 30.17
N GLY A 218 7.64 -54.81 29.71
CA GLY A 218 6.80 -55.42 28.67
C GLY A 218 7.22 -55.10 27.22
N GLY A 219 8.28 -54.33 27.01
CA GLY A 219 8.78 -53.93 25.69
C GLY A 219 7.97 -52.81 25.03
N VAL A 220 7.14 -52.08 25.79
CA VAL A 220 6.36 -50.93 25.31
C VAL A 220 7.09 -49.64 25.67
N VAL A 221 7.18 -48.71 24.73
CA VAL A 221 7.83 -47.39 24.93
C VAL A 221 7.01 -46.57 25.92
N ASN A 222 7.62 -46.15 27.02
CA ASN A 222 7.05 -45.20 27.96
C ASN A 222 7.22 -43.79 27.41
N VAL A 223 6.11 -43.17 27.00
CA VAL A 223 6.07 -41.83 26.40
C VAL A 223 5.74 -40.77 27.46
N VAL A 224 5.60 -41.16 28.74
CA VAL A 224 5.31 -40.22 29.82
C VAL A 224 6.61 -39.51 30.22
N TRP A 225 6.77 -38.27 29.76
CA TRP A 225 7.79 -37.35 30.26
C TRP A 225 7.25 -36.66 31.51
N GLY A 226 7.47 -37.25 32.68
CA GLY A 226 7.24 -36.59 33.96
C GLY A 226 8.41 -35.68 34.29
N PHE A 227 8.15 -34.41 34.57
CA PHE A 227 9.14 -33.55 35.22
C PHE A 227 9.17 -33.94 36.70
N GLU A 228 10.06 -34.86 37.07
CA GLU A 228 10.34 -35.10 38.49
C GLU A 228 11.06 -33.87 39.02
N ALA A 229 10.31 -32.97 39.65
CA ALA A 229 10.90 -31.95 40.50
C ALA A 229 11.69 -32.69 41.58
N ASN A 230 13.02 -32.59 41.54
CA ASN A 230 13.90 -33.08 42.60
C ASN A 230 13.51 -32.42 43.93
N THR A 231 12.56 -33.00 44.67
CA THR A 231 12.41 -32.79 46.11
C THR A 231 13.41 -33.69 46.80
N SER A 232 14.69 -33.38 46.63
CA SER A 232 15.77 -33.92 47.43
C SER A 232 16.25 -32.82 48.36
N ASP A 233 15.57 -32.65 49.49
CA ASP A 233 16.25 -32.30 50.73
C ASP A 233 15.55 -32.98 51.91
N GLY A 234 16.35 -33.73 52.65
CA GLY A 234 15.92 -34.75 53.57
C GLY A 234 15.61 -34.25 54.98
N ASN A 235 14.72 -35.02 55.60
CA ASN A 235 14.78 -35.46 56.99
C ASN A 235 14.69 -34.39 58.11
N GLY A 236 13.49 -34.33 58.70
CA GLY A 236 13.36 -34.15 60.15
C GLY A 236 12.44 -33.02 60.59
N ASN A 237 11.15 -33.31 60.79
CA ASN A 237 10.59 -33.26 62.14
C ASN A 237 9.22 -33.94 62.24
N ARG A 238 9.07 -34.72 63.31
CA ARG A 238 7.79 -35.27 63.78
C ARG A 238 6.96 -34.16 64.43
N ASN A 239 5.65 -34.40 64.47
CA ASN A 239 4.59 -33.71 65.23
C ASN A 239 4.03 -32.43 64.59
N ALA A 240 2.77 -32.49 64.15
CA ALA A 240 1.63 -32.24 65.03
C ALA A 240 0.32 -32.53 64.29
N ALA A 241 -0.56 -33.27 64.97
CA ALA A 241 -1.97 -33.37 64.65
C ALA A 241 -2.70 -32.11 65.16
N HIS A 242 -3.50 -31.49 64.30
CA HIS A 242 -4.91 -31.10 64.51
C HIS A 242 -5.40 -30.25 63.32
#